data_AF-A0A2G7LS61-F1
#
_entry.id   AF-A0A2G7LS61-F1
#
_cell.length_a   1.000
_cell.length_b   1.000
_cell.length_c   1.000
_cell.angle_alpha   90.00
_cell.angle_beta   90.00
_cell.angle_gamma   90.00
#
_symmetry.space_group_name_H-M   'P 1'
#
loop_
_entity.id
_entity.type
_entity.pdbx_description
1 polymer ?
#
loop_
_entity_poly.entity_id
_entity_poly.type
_entity_poly.pdbx_seq_one_letter_code
_entity_poly.pdbx_strand_id
1 'polypeptide(L)'
;MLDKYQKDLLSFEKIAEATETDWWTIKEMFKAKGVILESTKERAKKRRSRDFERIYNLHYVDGLSFTKIYKQYGLSPTYCKQVLSENIHKLKK
;
A
#
# COMPACT_ATOMS: atom_id res chain seq x y z
N MET A 1 -6.59 14.01 -5.78
CA MET A 1 -6.22 13.75 -4.38
C MET A 1 -7.03 12.62 -3.75
N LEU A 2 -8.37 12.67 -3.79
CA LEU A 2 -9.21 11.64 -3.16
C LEU A 2 -8.95 10.22 -3.71
N ASP A 3 -8.83 10.07 -5.03
CA ASP A 3 -8.48 8.79 -5.67
C ASP A 3 -7.15 8.21 -5.17
N LYS A 4 -6.12 9.06 -4.96
CA LYS A 4 -4.83 8.65 -4.41
C LYS A 4 -4.95 8.10 -2.98
N TYR A 5 -5.94 8.58 -2.23
CA TYR A 5 -6.20 8.10 -0.88
C TYR A 5 -7.05 6.83 -0.86
N GLN A 6 -8.15 6.79 -1.61
CA GLN A 6 -9.10 5.70 -1.55
C GLN A 6 -8.73 4.50 -2.44
N LYS A 7 -8.15 4.74 -3.62
CA LYS A 7 -7.76 3.69 -4.58
C LYS A 7 -6.30 3.28 -4.40
N ASP A 8 -5.40 4.26 -4.38
CA ASP A 8 -3.97 3.98 -4.28
C ASP A 8 -3.51 3.72 -2.84
N LEU A 9 -4.36 4.01 -1.85
CA LEU A 9 -4.11 3.83 -0.41
C LEU A 9 -2.85 4.56 0.06
N LEU A 10 -2.57 5.73 -0.55
CA LEU A 10 -1.47 6.59 -0.16
C LEU A 10 -1.76 7.30 1.16
N SER A 11 -0.70 7.56 1.93
CA SER A 11 -0.79 8.40 3.12
C SER A 11 -0.88 9.87 2.73
N PHE A 12 -1.27 10.74 3.67
CA PHE A 12 -1.34 12.18 3.39
C PHE A 12 0.02 12.76 3.03
N GLU A 13 1.10 12.24 3.64
CA GLU A 13 2.47 12.64 3.33
C GLU A 13 2.85 12.27 1.88
N LYS A 14 2.45 11.08 1.41
CA LYS A 14 2.69 10.69 0.01
C LYS A 14 1.83 11.45 -0.98
N ILE A 15 0.62 11.83 -0.59
CA ILE A 15 -0.23 12.70 -1.41
C ILE A 15 0.36 14.11 -1.43
N ALA A 16 0.87 14.60 -0.30
CA ALA A 16 1.54 15.89 -0.16
C ALA A 16 2.75 15.98 -1.08
N GLU A 17 3.65 14.99 -1.02
CA GLU A 17 4.79 14.87 -1.94
C GLU A 17 4.36 14.92 -3.42
N ALA A 18 3.26 14.25 -3.77
CA ALA A 18 2.79 14.15 -5.15
C ALA A 18 1.97 15.36 -5.63
N THR A 19 1.60 16.29 -4.74
CA THR A 19 0.72 17.43 -5.06
C THR A 19 1.28 18.77 -4.61
N GLU A 20 2.51 18.78 -4.11
CA GLU A 20 3.18 19.97 -3.57
C GLU A 20 2.31 20.73 -2.55
N THR A 21 1.46 19.98 -1.83
CA THR A 21 0.49 20.52 -0.87
C THR A 21 0.84 19.99 0.51
N ASP A 22 0.73 20.81 1.55
CA ASP A 22 0.97 20.35 2.91
C ASP A 22 -0.03 19.24 3.35
N TRP A 23 0.47 18.26 4.09
CA TRP A 23 -0.31 17.09 4.50
C TRP A 23 -1.44 17.44 5.48
N TRP A 24 -1.27 18.48 6.31
CA TRP A 24 -2.31 18.96 7.21
C TRP A 24 -3.45 19.58 6.42
N THR A 25 -3.13 20.36 5.39
CA THR A 25 -4.10 20.93 4.45
C THR A 25 -4.92 19.83 3.78
N ILE A 26 -4.27 18.78 3.27
CA ILE A 26 -4.96 17.63 2.66
C ILE A 26 -5.91 16.94 3.66
N LYS A 27 -5.45 16.74 4.89
CA LYS A 27 -6.26 16.12 5.95
C LYS A 27 -7.52 16.92 6.26
N GLU A 28 -7.38 18.24 6.42
CA GLU A 28 -8.53 19.11 6.69
C GLU A 28 -9.49 19.19 5.50
N MET A 29 -8.97 19.24 4.26
CA MET A 29 -9.81 19.17 3.05
C MET A 29 -10.64 17.88 2.99
N PHE A 30 -10.06 16.74 3.38
CA PHE A 30 -10.78 15.47 3.36
C PHE A 30 -11.84 15.39 4.45
N LYS A 31 -11.55 15.91 5.65
CA LYS A 31 -12.56 16.04 6.71
C LYS A 31 -13.72 16.95 6.30
N ALA A 32 -13.42 18.10 5.70
CA ALA A 32 -14.43 19.05 5.23
C ALA A 32 -15.35 18.45 4.17
N LYS A 33 -14.85 17.47 3.39
CA LYS A 33 -15.63 16.71 2.41
C LYS A 33 -16.34 15.47 2.98
N GLY A 34 -16.29 15.25 4.30
CA GLY A 34 -16.93 14.10 4.95
C GLY A 34 -16.25 12.75 4.66
N VAL A 35 -14.97 12.75 4.25
CA VAL A 35 -14.23 11.51 3.98
C VAL A 35 -13.90 10.83 5.30
N ILE A 36 -14.31 9.57 5.46
CA ILE A 36 -13.93 8.75 6.61
C ILE A 36 -12.43 8.46 6.52
N LEU A 37 -11.67 8.95 7.51
CA LEU A 37 -10.23 8.77 7.54
C LEU A 37 -9.87 7.45 8.25
N GLU A 38 -9.27 6.53 7.49
CA GLU A 38 -8.76 5.28 8.06
C GLU A 38 -7.53 5.53 8.92
N SER A 39 -7.38 4.71 9.97
CA SER A 39 -6.12 4.70 10.71
C SER A 39 -4.97 4.27 9.80
N THR A 40 -3.76 4.75 10.12
CA THR A 40 -2.54 4.34 9.40
C THR A 40 -2.39 2.82 9.36
N LYS A 41 -2.80 2.12 10.42
CA LYS A 41 -2.75 0.65 10.53
C LYS A 41 -3.72 -0.04 9.56
N GLU A 42 -4.96 0.44 9.47
CA GLU A 42 -5.97 -0.13 8.57
C GLU A 42 -5.60 0.08 7.11
N ARG A 43 -5.20 1.30 6.75
CA ARG A 43 -4.74 1.61 5.39
C ARG A 43 -3.54 0.74 5.00
N ALA A 44 -2.59 0.56 5.91
CA ALA A 44 -1.42 -0.29 5.66
C ALA A 44 -1.81 -1.77 5.47
N LYS A 45 -2.77 -2.28 6.25
CA LYS A 45 -3.33 -3.63 6.06
C LYS A 45 -4.02 -3.77 4.70
N LYS A 46 -4.87 -2.80 4.31
CA LYS A 46 -5.54 -2.79 3.00
C LYS A 46 -4.54 -2.79 1.85
N ARG A 47 -3.49 -1.96 1.95
CA ARG A 47 -2.43 -1.89 0.94
C ARG A 47 -1.71 -3.22 0.78
N ARG A 48 -1.29 -3.84 1.89
CA ARG A 48 -0.64 -5.17 1.85
C ARG A 48 -1.57 -6.25 1.32
N SER A 49 -2.84 -6.20 1.69
CA SER A 49 -3.88 -7.10 1.20
C SER A 49 -4.06 -7.00 -0.32
N ARG A 50 -4.03 -5.78 -0.87
CA ARG A 50 -4.08 -5.51 -2.33
C ARG A 50 -2.82 -6.03 -3.04
N ASP A 51 -1.66 -5.78 -2.47
CA ASP A 51 -0.38 -6.11 -3.10
C ASP A 51 -0.03 -7.61 -3.01
N PHE A 52 -0.83 -8.41 -2.28
CA PHE A 52 -0.58 -9.83 -2.04
C PHE A 52 -0.45 -10.66 -3.32
N GLU A 53 -1.44 -10.60 -4.21
CA GLU A 53 -1.47 -11.42 -5.43
C GLU A 53 -0.23 -11.16 -6.30
N ARG A 54 0.11 -9.88 -6.48
CA ARG A 54 1.31 -9.49 -7.23
C ARG A 54 2.59 -10.03 -6.59
N ILE A 55 2.77 -9.86 -5.28
CA ILE A 55 3.98 -10.33 -4.59
C ILE A 55 4.06 -11.85 -4.57
N TYR A 56 2.92 -12.53 -4.44
CA TYR A 56 2.84 -13.97 -4.53
C TYR A 56 3.28 -14.47 -5.91
N ASN A 57 2.74 -13.90 -6.99
CA ASN A 57 3.12 -14.28 -8.35
C ASN A 57 4.61 -14.03 -8.61
N LEU A 58 5.12 -12.85 -8.27
CA LEU A 58 6.54 -12.53 -8.47
C LEU A 58 7.48 -13.51 -7.72
N HIS A 59 7.12 -13.90 -6.50
CA HIS A 59 8.01 -14.74 -5.69
C HIS A 59 7.84 -16.24 -5.96
N TYR A 60 6.60 -16.73 -5.96
CA TYR A 60 6.29 -18.16 -6.01
C TYR A 60 6.00 -18.68 -7.41
N VAL A 61 5.45 -17.86 -8.32
CA VAL A 61 5.14 -18.26 -9.70
C VAL A 61 6.33 -17.98 -10.61
N ASP A 62 6.84 -16.74 -10.58
CA ASP A 62 7.96 -16.31 -11.42
C ASP A 62 9.33 -16.65 -10.82
N GLY A 63 9.36 -17.16 -9.58
CA GLY A 63 10.59 -17.60 -8.91
C GLY A 63 11.58 -16.48 -8.57
N LEU A 64 11.15 -15.21 -8.52
CA LEU A 64 12.05 -14.10 -8.22
C LEU A 64 12.42 -14.06 -6.74
N SER A 65 13.71 -13.87 -6.45
CA SER A 65 14.16 -13.58 -5.08
C SER A 65 13.68 -12.21 -4.62
N PHE A 66 13.47 -12.02 -3.32
CA PHE A 66 13.09 -10.71 -2.77
C PHE A 66 14.07 -9.60 -3.13
N THR A 67 15.36 -9.90 -3.26
CA THR A 67 16.37 -8.94 -3.71
C THR A 67 16.10 -8.48 -5.15
N LYS A 68 15.73 -9.40 -6.04
CA LYS A 68 15.39 -9.06 -7.43
C LYS A 68 14.08 -8.28 -7.50
N ILE A 69 13.08 -8.67 -6.71
CA ILE A 69 11.82 -7.93 -6.58
C ILE A 69 12.07 -6.50 -6.09
N TYR A 70 12.93 -6.31 -5.09
CA TYR A 70 13.30 -4.98 -4.62
C TYR A 70 13.97 -4.14 -5.70
N LYS A 71 14.97 -4.69 -6.40
CA LYS A 71 15.68 -3.97 -7.46
C LYS A 71 14.77 -3.55 -8.62
N GLN A 72 13.80 -4.37 -8.99
CA GLN A 72 12.95 -4.13 -10.15
C GLN A 72 11.68 -3.32 -9.82
N TYR A 73 11.11 -3.51 -8.63
CA TYR A 73 9.79 -2.99 -8.28
C TYR A 73 9.79 -2.08 -7.04
N GLY A 74 10.95 -1.88 -6.40
CA GLY A 74 11.08 -1.05 -5.19
C GLY A 74 10.42 -1.65 -3.94
N LEU A 75 9.96 -2.90 -3.99
CA LEU A 75 9.29 -3.57 -2.87
C LEU A 75 10.34 -4.19 -1.94
N SER A 76 10.48 -3.66 -0.73
CA SER A 76 11.53 -4.14 0.19
C SER A 76 11.29 -5.60 0.60
N PRO A 77 12.36 -6.37 0.88
CA PRO A 77 12.22 -7.77 1.30
C PRO A 77 11.35 -7.93 2.55
N THR A 78 11.49 -7.04 3.53
CA THR A 78 10.67 -7.03 4.76
C THR A 78 9.20 -6.81 4.44
N TYR A 79 8.90 -5.86 3.53
CA TYR A 79 7.52 -5.62 3.09
C TYR A 79 6.93 -6.84 2.39
N CYS A 80 7.67 -7.47 1.49
CA CYS A 80 7.22 -8.67 0.77
C CYS A 80 6.90 -9.82 1.75
N LYS A 81 7.81 -10.09 2.70
CA LYS A 81 7.59 -11.12 3.73
C LYS A 81 6.35 -10.83 4.57
N GLN A 82 6.14 -9.58 4.97
CA GLN A 82 4.96 -9.18 5.74
C GLN A 82 3.67 -9.37 4.93
N VAL A 83 3.66 -8.96 3.66
CA VAL A 83 2.49 -9.13 2.78
C VAL A 83 2.12 -10.60 2.66
N LEU A 84 3.10 -11.46 2.37
CA LEU A 84 2.90 -12.90 2.24
C LEU A 84 2.41 -13.50 3.56
N SER A 85 3.10 -13.24 4.67
CA SER A 85 2.73 -13.77 6.00
C SER A 85 1.30 -13.41 6.40
N GLU A 86 0.89 -12.16 6.18
CA GLU A 86 -0.45 -11.69 6.56
C GLU A 86 -1.56 -12.22 5.66
N ASN A 87 -1.28 -12.61 4.41
CA ASN A 87 -2.32 -12.86 3.40
C ASN A 87 -2.27 -14.24 2.75
N ILE A 88 -1.27 -15.09 3.04
CA ILE A 88 -1.12 -16.42 2.42
C ILE A 88 -2.34 -17.34 2.66
N HIS A 89 -3.07 -17.12 3.75
CA HIS A 89 -4.31 -17.84 4.06
C HIS A 89 -5.41 -17.63 3.01
N LYS A 90 -5.34 -16.58 2.19
CA LYS A 90 -6.30 -16.31 1.11
C LYS A 90 -6.28 -17.36 -0.01
N LEU A 91 -5.19 -18.13 -0.12
CA LEU A 91 -5.06 -19.22 -1.09
C LEU A 91 -5.76 -20.51 -0.66
N LYS A 92 -6.22 -20.59 0.59
CA LYS A 92 -6.91 -21.76 1.16
C LYS A 92 -8.44 -21.65 1.10
N LYS A 93 -8.96 -20.68 0.35
CA LYS A 93 -10.40 -20.48 0.10
C LYS A 93 -10.72 -20.89 -1.32
#